data_AF-Q0V0B1-F1
#
_entry.id   AF-Q0V0B1-F1
#
_cell.length_a   1.000
_cell.length_b   1.000
_cell.length_c   1.000
_cell.angle_alpha   90.00
_cell.angle_beta   90.00
_cell.angle_gamma   90.00
#
_symmetry.space_group_name_H-M   'P 1'
#
loop_
_entity.id
_entity.type
_entity.pdbx_description
1 polymer ?
#
loop_
_entity_poly.entity_id
_entity_poly.type
_entity_poly.pdbx_seq_one_letter_code
_entity_poly.pdbx_strand_id
1 'polypeptide(L)'
;MSSSSSPSPDKAQTQTQTIDPVLRNALRYTISAKEYELLHQYLLSHAPAVRKRTPHPNKFDAISQGPDDYSVAAIRASLRLAVATLSGLKAWELVNTKLLRRGTATHAPSPRTPVWKSPNVRLSSSLALILLFHRLLRRFFVRLRQSLLSPDAKSFRRRNPLLAGLFLAVCPGDQLRISVAIYVFTRALEFGYNHLEELGYSRNTPSWFGSWLIMPVACGQLLHAFVFDRDCFPAAYGKLILNNSPEYIRKRPAHYPAHLPWPTATDIADNLAAISRQRWPPFVSPILFPTHETLPTSLASMSAISSPAQSSHQVSGPKNILRMTLFISGAIGTSWGSVCLFQHFLPRTLLPTQRWFFGGFLGGLWGFLERKKGRANFLYTARMSIDSLWKVGVKKGWWRGIKNGDVLLFVLSLATVNALYEISPQSVNSGVARKGLGVLRGEGWVDRATVPPEDERQASD
;
A
#
# COMPACT_ATOMS: atom_id res chain seq x y z
N MET A 1 -88.83 6.60 17.42
CA MET A 1 -88.11 7.57 18.26
C MET A 1 -86.83 7.95 17.55
N SER A 2 -86.68 9.25 17.33
CA SER A 2 -85.66 9.92 16.53
C SER A 2 -84.34 10.06 17.28
N SER A 3 -83.22 10.15 16.55
CA SER A 3 -82.07 11.03 16.84
C SER A 3 -81.01 10.79 15.76
N SER A 4 -81.03 11.59 14.70
CA SER A 4 -80.28 12.84 14.55
C SER A 4 -78.82 12.60 14.15
N SER A 5 -78.61 12.47 12.85
CA SER A 5 -77.35 12.79 12.19
C SER A 5 -77.09 14.29 12.31
N SER A 6 -75.90 14.66 12.77
CA SER A 6 -75.38 16.02 12.72
C SER A 6 -73.98 16.00 12.08
N PRO A 7 -73.64 16.99 11.23
CA PRO A 7 -72.52 16.91 10.31
C PRO A 7 -71.18 17.36 10.93
N SER A 8 -70.12 16.94 10.24
CA SER A 8 -68.69 17.27 10.27
C SER A 8 -68.19 18.45 11.14
N PRO A 9 -66.90 18.37 11.53
CA PRO A 9 -65.98 19.45 11.21
C PRO A 9 -65.04 18.97 10.12
N ASP A 10 -65.14 19.62 8.97
CA ASP A 10 -64.17 19.56 7.89
C ASP A 10 -62.76 19.58 8.48
N LYS A 11 -62.01 18.49 8.27
CA LYS A 11 -60.56 18.56 8.38
C LYS A 11 -60.12 19.55 7.33
N ALA A 12 -59.85 20.77 7.79
CA ALA A 12 -59.19 21.82 7.05
C ALA A 12 -57.99 21.20 6.34
N GLN A 13 -58.18 20.86 5.06
CA GLN A 13 -57.13 20.66 4.10
C GLN A 13 -56.47 22.02 4.00
N THR A 14 -55.50 22.25 4.88
CA THR A 14 -54.53 23.31 4.69
C THR A 14 -53.87 22.94 3.37
N GLN A 15 -54.26 23.65 2.31
CA GLN A 15 -53.64 23.62 1.00
C GLN A 15 -52.17 24.00 1.18
N THR A 16 -51.38 23.04 1.65
CA THR A 16 -49.94 23.06 1.50
C THR A 16 -49.74 22.89 0.02
N GLN A 17 -49.37 23.98 -0.66
CA GLN A 17 -48.92 23.95 -2.04
C GLN A 17 -47.99 22.74 -2.18
N THR A 18 -48.49 21.70 -2.85
CA THR A 18 -47.80 20.42 -2.98
C THR A 18 -46.64 20.67 -3.91
N ILE A 19 -45.46 20.90 -3.33
CA ILE A 19 -44.22 21.05 -4.09
C ILE A 19 -44.07 19.79 -4.94
N ASP A 20 -43.81 19.98 -6.23
CA ASP A 20 -43.61 18.90 -7.19
C ASP A 20 -42.65 17.83 -6.60
N PRO A 21 -43.04 16.55 -6.55
CA PRO A 21 -42.20 15.48 -6.01
C PRO A 21 -40.81 15.41 -6.67
N VAL A 22 -40.70 15.79 -7.95
CA VAL A 22 -39.42 15.83 -8.66
C VAL A 22 -38.54 16.94 -8.11
N LEU A 23 -39.10 18.13 -7.93
CA LEU A 23 -38.39 19.27 -7.35
C LEU A 23 -37.97 19.01 -5.90
N ARG A 24 -38.86 18.40 -5.11
CA ARG A 24 -38.57 17.98 -3.73
C ARG A 24 -37.37 17.03 -3.67
N ASN A 25 -37.35 16.02 -4.53
CA ASN A 25 -36.25 15.07 -4.58
C ASN A 25 -34.95 15.75 -5.07
N ALA A 26 -35.02 16.58 -6.10
CA ALA A 26 -33.87 17.32 -6.60
C ALA A 26 -33.25 18.20 -5.50
N LEU A 27 -34.06 18.95 -4.76
CA LEU A 27 -33.61 19.78 -3.64
C LEU A 27 -32.97 18.94 -2.52
N ARG A 28 -33.58 17.80 -2.18
CA ARG A 28 -33.08 16.89 -1.15
C ARG A 28 -31.71 16.32 -1.48
N TYR A 29 -31.45 15.96 -2.73
CA TYR A 29 -30.17 15.39 -3.16
C TYR A 29 -29.09 16.43 -3.45
N THR A 30 -29.43 17.70 -3.66
CA THR A 30 -28.48 18.76 -4.03
C THR A 30 -28.06 19.64 -2.85
N ILE A 31 -28.99 20.05 -1.98
CA ILE A 31 -28.75 21.09 -0.97
C ILE A 31 -29.08 20.56 0.45
N SER A 32 -28.21 20.86 1.41
CA SER A 32 -28.48 20.62 2.85
C SER A 32 -29.38 21.70 3.45
N ALA A 33 -30.17 21.35 4.49
CA ALA A 33 -30.96 22.34 5.24
C ALA A 33 -30.11 23.54 5.73
N LYS A 34 -28.91 23.27 6.26
CA LYS A 34 -27.95 24.31 6.68
C LYS A 34 -27.41 25.16 5.53
N GLU A 35 -27.24 24.56 4.35
CA GLU A 35 -26.78 25.28 3.16
C GLU A 35 -27.89 26.14 2.57
N TYR A 36 -29.13 25.63 2.61
CA TYR A 36 -30.30 26.38 2.22
C TYR A 36 -30.52 27.59 3.13
N GLU A 37 -30.30 27.45 4.44
CA GLU A 37 -30.38 28.56 5.39
C GLU A 37 -29.39 29.68 5.04
N LEU A 38 -28.13 29.34 4.77
CA LEU A 38 -27.11 30.29 4.34
C LEU A 38 -27.44 30.92 2.98
N LEU A 39 -27.90 30.11 2.02
CA LEU A 39 -28.29 30.58 0.69
C LEU A 39 -29.51 31.50 0.78
N HIS A 40 -30.46 31.21 1.67
CA HIS A 40 -31.63 32.03 1.94
C HIS A 40 -31.22 33.38 2.56
N GLN A 41 -30.32 33.39 3.55
CA GLN A 41 -29.75 34.62 4.11
C GLN A 41 -29.01 35.45 3.04
N TYR A 42 -28.21 34.79 2.20
CA TYR A 42 -27.49 35.44 1.10
C TYR A 42 -28.45 36.04 0.07
N LEU A 43 -29.47 35.31 -0.37
CA LEU A 43 -30.48 35.79 -1.31
C LEU A 43 -31.29 36.96 -0.75
N LEU A 44 -31.64 36.94 0.54
CA LEU A 44 -32.35 38.05 1.17
C LEU A 44 -31.50 39.32 1.25
N SER A 45 -30.17 39.19 1.42
CA SER A 45 -29.27 40.34 1.46
C SER A 45 -29.06 41.00 0.08
N HIS A 46 -29.02 40.21 -1.00
CA HIS A 46 -28.77 40.72 -2.35
C HIS A 46 -30.03 40.99 -3.19
N ALA A 47 -31.13 40.28 -2.93
CA ALA A 47 -32.33 40.33 -3.75
C ALA A 47 -33.62 40.23 -2.90
N PRO A 48 -34.06 41.32 -2.25
CA PRO A 48 -35.23 41.30 -1.37
C PRO A 48 -36.55 40.95 -2.08
N ALA A 49 -36.62 41.13 -3.40
CA ALA A 49 -37.78 40.76 -4.23
C ALA A 49 -38.08 39.24 -4.21
N VAL A 50 -37.08 38.41 -3.93
CA VAL A 50 -37.20 36.94 -3.96
C VAL A 50 -37.84 36.38 -2.67
N ARG A 51 -37.94 37.19 -1.60
CA ARG A 51 -38.51 36.81 -0.29
C ARG A 51 -39.90 36.18 -0.37
N LYS A 52 -40.73 36.62 -1.32
CA LYS A 52 -42.11 36.10 -1.50
C LYS A 52 -42.16 34.75 -2.25
N ARG A 53 -41.09 34.34 -2.93
CA ARG A 53 -41.05 33.13 -3.79
C ARG A 53 -40.27 31.96 -3.18
N THR A 54 -39.45 32.19 -2.14
CA THR A 54 -38.64 31.14 -1.49
C THR A 54 -39.28 30.60 -0.22
N PRO A 55 -39.32 29.27 -0.01
CA PRO A 55 -39.81 28.70 1.24
C PRO A 55 -38.92 29.08 2.43
N HIS A 56 -39.54 29.28 3.60
CA HIS A 56 -38.80 29.59 4.85
C HIS A 56 -37.90 28.40 5.25
N PRO A 57 -36.70 28.63 5.83
CA PRO A 57 -35.76 27.56 6.21
C PRO A 57 -36.37 26.41 7.00
N ASN A 58 -37.19 26.69 8.02
CA ASN A 58 -37.89 25.65 8.80
C ASN A 58 -38.84 24.78 7.95
N LYS A 59 -39.51 25.38 6.95
CA LYS A 59 -40.37 24.62 6.03
C LYS A 59 -39.51 23.75 5.12
N PHE A 60 -38.37 24.28 4.64
CA PHE A 60 -37.43 23.52 3.82
C PHE A 60 -36.82 22.34 4.59
N ASP A 61 -36.47 22.53 5.86
CA ASP A 61 -35.93 21.45 6.70
C ASP A 61 -36.95 20.30 6.84
N ALA A 62 -38.21 20.63 7.15
CA ALA A 62 -39.30 19.66 7.22
C ALA A 62 -39.56 18.92 5.88
N ILE A 63 -39.38 19.60 4.74
CA ILE A 63 -39.51 19.00 3.40
C ILE A 63 -38.33 18.05 3.10
N SER A 64 -37.14 18.36 3.62
CA SER A 64 -35.89 17.66 3.34
C SER A 64 -35.69 16.38 4.17
N GLN A 65 -36.34 16.27 5.33
CA GLN A 65 -36.31 15.08 6.18
C GLN A 65 -37.05 13.91 5.53
N GLY A 66 -36.47 12.71 5.62
CA GLY A 66 -37.12 11.49 5.15
C GLY A 66 -36.40 10.20 5.54
N PRO A 67 -36.92 9.02 5.15
CA PRO A 67 -36.48 7.72 5.70
C PRO A 67 -35.01 7.37 5.39
N ASP A 68 -34.43 7.94 4.33
CA ASP A 68 -33.08 7.63 3.84
C ASP A 68 -32.07 8.81 3.88
N ASP A 69 -32.09 9.60 4.95
CA ASP A 69 -31.20 10.76 5.10
C ASP A 69 -29.70 10.44 4.95
N TYR A 70 -29.27 9.23 5.31
CA TYR A 70 -27.88 8.80 5.11
C TYR A 70 -27.50 8.66 3.63
N SER A 71 -28.36 8.03 2.81
CA SER A 71 -28.11 7.86 1.37
C SER A 71 -28.06 9.22 0.68
N VAL A 72 -28.97 10.11 1.07
CA VAL A 72 -29.01 11.50 0.62
C VAL A 72 -27.74 12.26 1.02
N ALA A 73 -27.26 12.08 2.26
CA ALA A 73 -26.00 12.68 2.72
C ALA A 73 -24.77 12.10 2.02
N ALA A 74 -24.79 10.82 1.63
CA ALA A 74 -23.73 10.19 0.85
C ALA A 74 -23.65 10.78 -0.56
N ILE A 75 -24.80 10.95 -1.24
CA ILE A 75 -24.91 11.57 -2.56
C ILE A 75 -24.48 13.04 -2.53
N ARG A 76 -24.90 13.80 -1.52
CA ARG A 76 -24.45 15.19 -1.34
C ARG A 76 -22.94 15.29 -1.14
N ALA A 77 -22.36 14.40 -0.34
CA ALA A 77 -20.91 14.40 -0.11
C ALA A 77 -20.12 14.02 -1.37
N SER A 78 -20.60 13.05 -2.17
CA SER A 78 -19.94 12.71 -3.43
C SER A 78 -20.06 13.84 -4.46
N LEU A 79 -21.22 14.50 -4.54
CA LEU A 79 -21.39 15.67 -5.41
C LEU A 79 -20.47 16.83 -5.00
N ARG A 80 -20.36 17.12 -3.70
CA ARG A 80 -19.41 18.12 -3.18
C ARG A 80 -17.96 17.76 -3.47
N LEU A 81 -17.59 16.49 -3.33
CA LEU A 81 -16.24 16.05 -3.71
C LEU A 81 -16.01 16.24 -5.22
N ALA A 82 -16.99 15.91 -6.07
CA ALA A 82 -16.88 16.12 -7.51
C ALA A 82 -16.64 17.60 -7.82
N VAL A 83 -17.44 18.50 -7.25
CA VAL A 83 -17.29 19.95 -7.46
C VAL A 83 -15.96 20.47 -6.91
N ALA A 84 -15.57 20.08 -5.69
CA ALA A 84 -14.34 20.53 -5.05
C ALA A 84 -13.09 20.05 -5.78
N THR A 85 -13.10 18.81 -6.28
CA THR A 85 -11.98 18.27 -7.06
C THR A 85 -11.93 18.91 -8.45
N LEU A 86 -13.08 19.13 -9.11
CA LEU A 86 -13.14 19.82 -10.40
C LEU A 86 -12.62 21.25 -10.31
N SER A 87 -13.08 22.01 -9.31
CA SER A 87 -12.65 23.38 -9.10
C SER A 87 -11.18 23.44 -8.72
N GLY A 88 -10.69 22.51 -7.90
CA GLY A 88 -9.27 22.38 -7.57
C GLY A 88 -8.39 22.13 -8.79
N LEU A 89 -8.79 21.19 -9.66
CA LEU A 89 -8.07 20.88 -10.90
C LEU A 89 -8.08 22.07 -11.87
N LYS A 90 -9.21 22.77 -12.00
CA LYS A 90 -9.33 23.97 -12.84
C LYS A 90 -8.53 25.15 -12.30
N ALA A 91 -8.55 25.37 -10.99
CA ALA A 91 -7.71 26.37 -10.35
C ALA A 91 -6.22 26.06 -10.53
N TRP A 92 -5.84 24.78 -10.45
CA TRP A 92 -4.47 24.32 -10.72
C TRP A 92 -4.03 24.58 -12.16
N GLU A 93 -4.90 24.32 -13.15
CA GLU A 93 -4.64 24.69 -14.55
C GLU A 93 -4.45 26.20 -14.72
N LEU A 94 -5.30 27.02 -14.09
CA LEU A 94 -5.20 28.48 -14.14
C LEU A 94 -3.91 29.01 -13.47
N VAL A 95 -3.51 28.42 -12.35
CA VAL A 95 -2.26 28.78 -11.67
C VAL A 95 -1.03 28.37 -12.49
N ASN A 96 -1.02 27.15 -13.06
CA ASN A 96 0.08 26.71 -13.92
C ASN A 96 0.22 27.57 -15.17
N THR A 97 -0.89 27.97 -15.78
CA THR A 97 -0.89 28.82 -16.99
C THR A 97 -0.49 30.26 -16.69
N LYS A 98 -0.93 30.85 -15.57
CA LYS A 98 -0.62 32.25 -15.24
C LYS A 98 0.70 32.46 -14.49
N LEU A 99 1.11 31.52 -13.65
CA LEU A 99 2.15 31.75 -12.63
C LEU A 99 3.45 31.01 -12.91
N LEU A 100 3.39 29.84 -13.55
CA LEU A 100 4.55 28.99 -13.84
C LEU A 100 5.03 29.04 -15.31
N ARG A 101 4.22 29.59 -16.22
CA ARG A 101 4.56 29.74 -17.65
C ARG A 101 4.70 31.21 -18.05
N ARG A 102 5.62 31.94 -17.40
CA ARG A 102 6.05 33.27 -17.85
C ARG A 102 7.26 33.11 -18.79
N GLY A 103 7.02 32.50 -19.95
CA GLY A 103 8.04 32.25 -20.97
C GLY A 103 7.56 31.26 -22.01
N THR A 104 7.20 31.77 -23.19
CA THR A 104 7.08 31.07 -24.49
C THR A 104 6.24 29.78 -24.52
N ALA A 105 4.94 29.92 -24.82
CA ALA A 105 4.21 28.95 -25.64
C ALA A 105 2.88 29.58 -26.12
N THR A 106 2.84 30.01 -27.37
CA THR A 106 1.60 30.21 -28.13
C THR A 106 0.89 28.87 -28.27
N HIS A 107 -0.24 28.68 -27.59
CA HIS A 107 -1.04 27.46 -27.72
C HIS A 107 -1.65 27.36 -29.13
N ALA A 108 -1.32 26.30 -29.87
CA ALA A 108 -2.22 25.79 -30.89
C ALA A 108 -3.52 25.29 -30.22
N PRO A 109 -4.72 25.58 -30.78
CA PRO A 109 -5.97 25.21 -30.15
C PRO A 109 -6.13 23.67 -30.12
N SER A 110 -6.09 23.10 -28.93
CA SER A 110 -6.45 21.69 -28.72
C SER A 110 -7.90 21.44 -29.18
N PRO A 111 -8.18 20.34 -29.90
CA PRO A 111 -9.52 20.05 -30.41
C PRO A 111 -10.53 19.98 -29.25
N ARG A 112 -11.71 20.56 -29.44
CA ARG A 112 -12.80 20.54 -28.46
C ARG A 112 -13.23 19.10 -28.18
N THR A 113 -12.67 18.51 -27.13
CA THR A 113 -13.12 17.21 -26.64
C THR A 113 -14.48 17.36 -25.95
N PRO A 114 -15.40 16.41 -26.13
CA PRO A 114 -16.68 16.44 -25.42
C PRO A 114 -16.43 16.38 -23.91
N VAL A 115 -17.23 17.11 -23.13
CA VAL A 115 -17.03 17.33 -21.67
C VAL A 115 -16.78 16.03 -20.90
N TRP A 116 -17.43 14.93 -21.30
CA TRP A 116 -17.37 13.61 -20.67
C TRP A 116 -16.04 12.87 -20.94
N LYS A 117 -15.31 13.24 -22.00
CA LYS A 117 -13.97 12.69 -22.30
C LYS A 117 -12.85 13.53 -21.67
N SER A 118 -13.16 14.63 -21.00
CA SER A 118 -12.13 15.45 -20.36
C SER A 118 -11.52 14.71 -19.16
N PRO A 119 -10.19 14.72 -19.00
CA PRO A 119 -9.50 13.95 -17.95
C PRO A 119 -9.89 14.44 -16.55
N ASN A 120 -10.11 15.75 -16.38
CA ASN A 120 -10.51 16.33 -15.11
C ASN A 120 -11.91 15.90 -14.69
N VAL A 121 -12.88 15.88 -15.62
CA VAL A 121 -14.24 15.38 -15.33
C VAL A 121 -14.21 13.90 -15.01
N ARG A 122 -13.39 13.12 -15.72
CA ARG A 122 -13.22 11.69 -15.45
C ARG A 122 -12.63 11.43 -14.06
N LEU A 123 -11.60 12.17 -13.66
CA LEU A 123 -10.94 12.01 -12.36
C LEU A 123 -11.84 12.47 -11.20
N SER A 124 -12.50 13.61 -11.33
CA SER A 124 -13.44 14.09 -10.31
C SER A 124 -14.68 13.20 -10.18
N SER A 125 -15.20 12.69 -11.29
CA SER A 125 -16.31 11.74 -11.30
C SER A 125 -15.90 10.41 -10.65
N SER A 126 -14.71 9.88 -10.95
CA SER A 126 -14.23 8.63 -10.36
C SER A 126 -14.05 8.73 -8.85
N LEU A 127 -13.42 9.79 -8.34
CA LEU A 127 -13.25 10.02 -6.90
C LEU A 127 -14.60 10.17 -6.19
N ALA A 128 -15.56 10.87 -6.81
CA ALA A 128 -16.91 11.01 -6.27
C ALA A 128 -17.65 9.67 -6.19
N LEU A 129 -17.57 8.84 -7.24
CA LEU A 129 -18.15 7.50 -7.27
C LEU A 129 -17.51 6.58 -6.23
N ILE A 130 -16.19 6.62 -6.08
CA ILE A 130 -15.47 5.86 -5.05
C ILE A 130 -15.99 6.21 -3.65
N LEU A 131 -16.14 7.49 -3.32
CA LEU A 131 -16.71 7.88 -2.02
C LEU A 131 -18.17 7.44 -1.87
N LEU A 132 -18.98 7.57 -2.92
CA LEU A 132 -20.38 7.15 -2.90
C LEU A 132 -20.51 5.65 -2.61
N PHE A 133 -19.83 4.82 -3.40
CA PHE A 133 -19.83 3.37 -3.22
C PHE A 133 -19.25 2.97 -1.88
N HIS A 134 -18.15 3.60 -1.44
CA HIS A 134 -17.58 3.32 -0.13
C HIS A 134 -18.60 3.54 1.00
N ARG A 135 -19.33 4.66 1.00
CA ARG A 135 -20.33 4.95 2.05
C ARG A 135 -21.55 4.03 1.97
N LEU A 136 -22.04 3.73 0.76
CA LEU A 136 -23.19 2.83 0.56
C LEU A 136 -22.85 1.39 0.94
N LEU A 137 -21.73 0.86 0.44
CA LEU A 137 -21.26 -0.48 0.77
C LEU A 137 -20.96 -0.61 2.26
N ARG A 138 -20.31 0.39 2.87
CA ARG A 138 -20.05 0.38 4.32
C ARG A 138 -21.35 0.32 5.12
N ARG A 139 -22.36 1.11 4.75
CA ARG A 139 -23.69 1.04 5.40
C ARG A 139 -24.33 -0.34 5.20
N PHE A 140 -24.29 -0.87 3.98
CA PHE A 140 -24.81 -2.18 3.66
C PHE A 140 -24.14 -3.27 4.51
N PHE A 141 -22.81 -3.33 4.53
CA PHE A 141 -22.07 -4.34 5.30
C PHE A 141 -22.27 -4.20 6.81
N VAL A 142 -22.35 -2.98 7.34
CA VAL A 142 -22.63 -2.77 8.78
C VAL A 142 -24.05 -3.22 9.13
N ARG A 143 -25.05 -2.88 8.31
CA ARG A 143 -26.43 -3.34 8.50
C ARG A 143 -26.55 -4.84 8.36
N LEU A 144 -25.93 -5.42 7.33
CA LEU A 144 -25.85 -6.86 7.13
C LEU A 144 -25.25 -7.53 8.36
N ARG A 145 -24.14 -7.01 8.90
CA ARG A 145 -23.53 -7.53 10.13
C ARG A 145 -24.48 -7.42 11.33
N GLN A 146 -25.16 -6.29 11.50
CA GLN A 146 -26.12 -6.10 12.60
C GLN A 146 -27.31 -7.07 12.49
N SER A 147 -27.88 -7.21 11.29
CA SER A 147 -28.93 -8.19 11.00
C SER A 147 -28.45 -9.62 11.18
N LEU A 148 -27.21 -9.93 10.81
CA LEU A 148 -26.61 -11.25 11.00
C LEU A 148 -26.25 -11.53 12.46
N LEU A 149 -26.02 -10.52 13.30
CA LEU A 149 -25.74 -10.66 14.74
C LEU A 149 -27.01 -10.62 15.59
N SER A 150 -28.16 -10.28 15.02
CA SER A 150 -29.44 -10.30 15.74
C SER A 150 -29.77 -11.71 16.26
N PRO A 151 -30.55 -11.83 17.35
CA PRO A 151 -30.96 -13.13 17.89
C PRO A 151 -31.78 -13.95 16.87
N ASP A 152 -32.57 -13.28 16.02
CA ASP A 152 -33.43 -13.92 15.01
C ASP A 152 -32.62 -14.65 13.91
N ALA A 153 -31.42 -14.15 13.60
CA ALA A 153 -30.53 -14.74 12.61
C ALA A 153 -29.71 -15.93 13.14
N LYS A 154 -29.94 -16.40 14.38
CA LYS A 154 -29.19 -17.52 14.98
C LYS A 154 -29.33 -18.82 14.17
N SER A 155 -30.53 -19.08 13.61
CA SER A 155 -30.78 -20.25 12.75
C SER A 155 -30.01 -20.17 11.42
N PHE A 156 -29.92 -18.97 10.83
CA PHE A 156 -29.15 -18.72 9.61
C PHE A 156 -27.63 -18.86 9.83
N ARG A 157 -27.09 -18.31 10.93
CA ARG A 157 -25.67 -18.47 11.30
C ARG A 157 -25.27 -19.93 11.48
N ARG A 158 -26.17 -20.74 12.07
CA ARG A 158 -25.92 -22.16 12.32
C ARG A 158 -25.94 -23.02 11.05
N ARG A 159 -26.66 -22.58 10.01
CA ARG A 159 -26.77 -23.29 8.72
C ARG A 159 -25.66 -22.92 7.74
N ASN A 160 -25.17 -21.68 7.75
CA ASN A 160 -24.31 -21.15 6.67
C ASN A 160 -22.91 -20.66 7.13
N PRO A 161 -22.06 -21.50 7.74
CA PRO A 161 -20.70 -21.09 8.08
C PRO A 161 -19.74 -20.99 6.87
N LEU A 162 -20.05 -21.61 5.73
CA LEU A 162 -19.05 -21.93 4.68
C LEU A 162 -19.32 -21.36 3.27
N LEU A 163 -20.39 -20.58 3.06
CA LEU A 163 -20.79 -20.14 1.71
C LEU A 163 -19.73 -19.31 0.98
N ALA A 164 -18.92 -18.50 1.70
CA ALA A 164 -17.87 -17.69 1.08
C ALA A 164 -16.73 -18.54 0.47
N GLY A 165 -16.41 -19.69 1.08
CA GLY A 165 -15.40 -20.63 0.58
C GLY A 165 -15.89 -21.39 -0.67
N LEU A 166 -17.19 -21.69 -0.73
CA LEU A 166 -17.82 -22.38 -1.86
C LEU A 166 -17.73 -21.56 -3.16
N PHE A 167 -17.94 -20.24 -3.09
CA PHE A 167 -17.82 -19.37 -4.27
C PHE A 167 -16.36 -19.19 -4.73
N LEU A 168 -15.38 -19.29 -3.84
CA LEU A 168 -13.96 -19.32 -4.22
C LEU A 168 -13.61 -20.59 -5.00
N ALA A 169 -14.33 -21.69 -4.74
CA ALA A 169 -14.13 -22.96 -5.44
C ALA A 169 -14.66 -22.97 -6.88
N VAL A 170 -15.62 -22.09 -7.20
CA VAL A 170 -16.19 -21.89 -8.55
C VAL A 170 -15.29 -21.00 -9.42
N CYS A 171 -14.36 -20.25 -8.81
CA CYS A 171 -13.40 -19.42 -9.54
C CYS A 171 -12.38 -20.33 -10.28
N PRO A 172 -12.06 -20.07 -11.57
CA PRO A 172 -11.11 -20.88 -12.32
C PRO A 172 -9.73 -20.94 -11.63
N GLY A 173 -9.08 -22.09 -11.76
CA GLY A 173 -7.89 -22.53 -11.00
C GLY A 173 -6.58 -21.81 -11.35
N ASP A 174 -6.62 -20.54 -11.72
CA ASP A 174 -5.41 -19.77 -11.98
C ASP A 174 -4.70 -19.35 -10.68
N GLN A 175 -3.43 -18.96 -10.79
CA GLN A 175 -2.54 -18.52 -9.69
C GLN A 175 -3.19 -17.53 -8.71
N LEU A 176 -4.20 -16.76 -9.16
CA LEU A 176 -5.00 -15.85 -8.35
C LEU A 176 -5.88 -16.57 -7.32
N ARG A 177 -6.55 -17.68 -7.67
CA ARG A 177 -7.38 -18.44 -6.72
C ARG A 177 -6.54 -19.04 -5.61
N ILE A 178 -5.39 -19.62 -5.95
CA ILE A 178 -4.46 -20.20 -4.97
C ILE A 178 -3.94 -19.10 -4.03
N SER A 179 -3.55 -17.94 -4.58
CA SER A 179 -3.06 -16.81 -3.79
C SER A 179 -4.12 -16.24 -2.86
N VAL A 180 -5.36 -16.06 -3.34
CA VAL A 180 -6.48 -15.59 -2.53
C VAL A 180 -6.87 -16.63 -1.48
N ALA A 181 -6.87 -17.92 -1.81
CA ALA A 181 -7.17 -18.99 -0.86
C ALA A 181 -6.13 -19.04 0.27
N ILE A 182 -4.83 -18.99 -0.06
CA ILE A 182 -3.74 -18.92 0.92
C ILE A 182 -3.88 -17.66 1.78
N TYR A 183 -4.17 -16.50 1.17
CA TYR A 183 -4.35 -15.26 1.90
C TYR A 183 -5.55 -15.30 2.85
N VAL A 184 -6.71 -15.79 2.39
CA VAL A 184 -7.91 -15.92 3.23
C VAL A 184 -7.70 -16.95 4.33
N PHE A 185 -7.03 -18.06 4.04
CA PHE A 185 -6.69 -19.10 5.02
C PHE A 185 -5.74 -18.56 6.10
N THR A 186 -4.67 -17.89 5.72
CA THR A 186 -3.72 -17.28 6.67
C THR A 186 -4.40 -16.20 7.52
N ARG A 187 -5.27 -15.37 6.95
CA ARG A 187 -6.09 -14.41 7.71
C ARG A 187 -7.09 -15.10 8.65
N ALA A 188 -7.69 -16.21 8.24
CA ALA A 188 -8.59 -16.97 9.09
C ALA A 188 -7.86 -17.58 10.29
N LEU A 189 -6.65 -18.11 10.09
CA LEU A 189 -5.78 -18.59 11.16
C LEU A 189 -5.37 -17.46 12.13
N GLU A 190 -5.04 -16.28 11.61
CA GLU A 190 -4.73 -15.09 12.43
C GLU A 190 -5.93 -14.71 13.31
N PHE A 191 -7.14 -14.65 12.75
CA PHE A 191 -8.34 -14.35 13.53
C PHE A 191 -8.69 -15.45 14.53
N GLY A 192 -8.48 -16.71 14.17
CA GLY A 192 -8.67 -17.85 15.07
C GLY A 192 -7.70 -17.79 16.26
N TYR A 193 -6.42 -17.49 16.00
CA TYR A 193 -5.42 -17.30 17.05
C TYR A 193 -5.79 -16.15 17.99
N ASN A 194 -6.14 -14.98 17.44
CA ASN A 194 -6.55 -13.82 18.26
C ASN A 194 -7.80 -14.12 19.10
N HIS A 195 -8.76 -14.89 18.56
CA HIS A 195 -9.94 -15.28 19.31
C HIS A 195 -9.63 -16.27 20.46
N LEU A 196 -8.72 -17.21 20.23
CA LEU A 196 -8.24 -18.12 21.28
C LEU A 196 -7.47 -17.36 22.37
N GLU A 197 -6.71 -16.33 21.99
CA GLU A 197 -6.04 -15.43 22.92
C GLU A 197 -7.04 -14.63 23.76
N GLU A 198 -8.11 -14.09 23.15
CA GLU A 198 -9.21 -13.40 23.86
C GLU A 198 -9.94 -14.31 24.85
N LEU A 199 -10.11 -15.61 24.52
CA LEU A 199 -10.71 -16.61 25.40
C LEU A 199 -9.77 -17.04 26.54
N GLY A 200 -8.53 -16.54 26.58
CA GLY A 200 -7.58 -16.82 27.65
C GLY A 200 -6.87 -18.17 27.53
N TYR A 201 -6.98 -18.87 26.39
CA TYR A 201 -6.24 -20.11 26.14
C TYR A 201 -4.71 -19.90 26.09
N SER A 202 -4.26 -18.65 25.88
CA SER A 202 -2.85 -18.24 25.87
C SER A 202 -2.30 -17.77 27.22
N ARG A 203 -3.03 -17.96 28.33
CA ARG A 203 -2.57 -17.52 29.66
C ARG A 203 -1.25 -18.16 30.13
N ASN A 204 -0.93 -19.37 29.66
CA ASN A 204 0.28 -20.12 30.03
C ASN A 204 1.41 -20.04 29.00
N THR A 205 1.30 -19.18 27.99
CA THR A 205 2.36 -19.07 26.98
C THR A 205 3.58 -18.35 27.57
N PRO A 206 4.81 -18.82 27.32
CA PRO A 206 6.01 -18.13 27.78
C PRO A 206 6.07 -16.69 27.27
N SER A 207 6.62 -15.77 28.05
CA SER A 207 6.71 -14.34 27.69
C SER A 207 7.49 -14.03 26.41
N TRP A 208 8.30 -14.98 25.93
CA TRP A 208 9.04 -14.89 24.68
C TRP A 208 8.28 -15.46 23.46
N PHE A 209 7.21 -16.22 23.69
CA PHE A 209 6.43 -16.86 22.63
C PHE A 209 5.38 -15.90 22.07
N GLY A 210 5.51 -15.51 20.82
CA GLY A 210 4.56 -14.62 20.16
C GLY A 210 4.57 -14.79 18.64
N SER A 211 3.67 -14.09 17.95
CA SER A 211 3.49 -14.19 16.48
C SER A 211 4.76 -13.89 15.68
N TRP A 212 5.73 -13.21 16.28
CA TRP A 212 7.04 -12.93 15.66
C TRP A 212 7.84 -14.21 15.36
N LEU A 213 7.64 -15.31 16.11
CA LEU A 213 8.31 -16.61 15.87
C LEU A 213 7.85 -17.29 14.58
N ILE A 214 6.68 -16.93 14.07
CA ILE A 214 6.17 -17.47 12.80
C ILE A 214 7.08 -17.03 11.65
N MET A 215 7.67 -15.82 11.72
CA MET A 215 8.49 -15.28 10.65
C MET A 215 9.80 -16.08 10.44
N PRO A 216 10.63 -16.36 11.46
CA PRO A 216 11.78 -17.25 11.32
C PRO A 216 11.43 -18.63 10.78
N VAL A 217 10.35 -19.24 11.28
CA VAL A 217 9.90 -20.58 10.84
C VAL A 217 9.48 -20.54 9.37
N ALA A 218 8.68 -19.56 8.97
CA ALA A 218 8.25 -19.39 7.58
C ALA A 218 9.43 -19.10 6.64
N CYS A 219 10.37 -18.25 7.05
CA CYS A 219 11.58 -17.97 6.28
C CYS A 219 12.47 -19.22 6.15
N GLY A 220 12.60 -20.01 7.22
CA GLY A 220 13.32 -21.28 7.21
C GLY A 220 12.68 -22.30 6.26
N GLN A 221 11.36 -22.42 6.27
CA GLN A 221 10.64 -23.28 5.33
C GLN A 221 10.76 -22.80 3.88
N LEU A 222 10.69 -21.48 3.64
CA LEU A 222 10.92 -20.91 2.32
C LEU A 222 12.33 -21.20 1.82
N LEU A 223 13.35 -21.07 2.67
CA LEU A 223 14.72 -21.39 2.31
C LEU A 223 14.90 -22.89 2.06
N HIS A 224 14.29 -23.74 2.88
CA HIS A 224 14.28 -25.18 2.67
C HIS A 224 13.65 -25.54 1.32
N ALA A 225 12.47 -25.00 1.02
CA ALA A 225 11.81 -25.19 -0.27
C ALA A 225 12.64 -24.65 -1.43
N PHE A 226 13.29 -23.49 -1.26
CA PHE A 226 14.16 -22.93 -2.29
C PHE A 226 15.35 -23.84 -2.63
N VAL A 227 15.92 -24.51 -1.63
CA VAL A 227 17.10 -25.38 -1.81
C VAL A 227 16.72 -26.79 -2.21
N PHE A 228 15.79 -27.44 -1.50
CA PHE A 228 15.47 -28.85 -1.68
C PHE A 228 14.29 -29.12 -2.62
N ASP A 229 13.29 -28.23 -2.65
CA ASP A 229 11.99 -28.44 -3.32
C ASP A 229 11.63 -27.24 -4.22
N ARG A 230 12.53 -26.89 -5.15
CA ARG A 230 12.43 -25.66 -5.96
C ARG A 230 11.17 -25.57 -6.81
N ASP A 231 10.56 -26.71 -7.15
CA ASP A 231 9.29 -26.79 -7.88
C ASP A 231 8.11 -26.21 -7.10
N CYS A 232 8.16 -26.28 -5.77
CA CYS A 232 7.16 -25.69 -4.87
C CYS A 232 7.45 -24.21 -4.57
N PHE A 233 8.60 -23.69 -4.99
CA PHE A 233 9.03 -22.34 -4.68
C PHE A 233 8.54 -21.33 -5.73
N PRO A 234 7.99 -20.17 -5.33
CA PRO A 234 7.53 -19.16 -6.28
C PRO A 234 8.66 -18.66 -7.20
N ALA A 235 8.60 -18.98 -8.49
CA ALA A 235 9.67 -18.69 -9.45
C ALA A 235 10.03 -17.19 -9.53
N ALA A 236 9.04 -16.30 -9.42
CA ALA A 236 9.26 -14.85 -9.40
C ALA A 236 10.08 -14.41 -8.17
N TYR A 237 9.79 -14.99 -7.01
CA TYR A 237 10.53 -14.72 -5.78
C TYR A 237 11.94 -15.33 -5.85
N GLY A 238 12.10 -16.52 -6.45
CA GLY A 238 13.40 -17.14 -6.68
C GLY A 238 14.29 -16.31 -7.57
N LYS A 239 13.76 -15.82 -8.70
CA LYS A 239 14.47 -14.89 -9.57
C LYS A 239 14.84 -13.60 -8.85
N LEU A 240 13.97 -13.07 -8.00
CA LEU A 240 14.26 -11.88 -7.19
C LEU A 240 15.44 -12.12 -6.24
N ILE A 241 15.47 -13.26 -5.53
CA ILE A 241 16.55 -13.63 -4.62
C ILE A 241 17.86 -13.78 -5.39
N LEU A 242 17.87 -14.60 -6.45
CA LEU A 242 19.05 -14.88 -7.26
C LEU A 242 19.62 -13.61 -7.92
N ASN A 243 18.76 -12.72 -8.44
CA ASN A 243 19.20 -11.48 -9.08
C ASN A 243 19.75 -10.44 -8.09
N ASN A 244 19.27 -10.45 -6.84
CA ASN A 244 19.72 -9.55 -5.78
C ASN A 244 20.85 -10.14 -4.90
N SER A 245 21.36 -11.33 -5.24
CA SER A 245 22.49 -11.97 -4.55
C SER A 245 23.75 -12.11 -5.44
N PRO A 246 24.16 -11.09 -6.22
CA PRO A 246 25.33 -11.19 -7.12
C PRO A 246 26.65 -11.43 -6.38
N GLU A 247 26.68 -11.17 -5.08
CA GLU A 247 27.87 -11.28 -4.24
C GLU A 247 28.08 -12.72 -3.77
N TYR A 248 27.01 -13.51 -3.69
CA TYR A 248 27.04 -14.95 -3.36
C TYR A 248 26.99 -15.81 -4.63
N ILE A 249 26.28 -15.34 -5.66
CA ILE A 249 26.09 -16.05 -6.92
C ILE A 249 26.95 -15.38 -7.98
N ARG A 250 28.09 -16.01 -8.27
CA ARG A 250 29.04 -15.47 -9.25
C ARG A 250 28.44 -15.52 -10.64
N LYS A 251 28.29 -14.34 -11.24
CA LYS A 251 28.01 -14.21 -12.67
C LYS A 251 29.24 -14.63 -13.48
N ARG A 252 29.00 -15.06 -14.72
CA ARG A 252 30.05 -15.40 -15.68
C ARG A 252 31.01 -14.20 -15.84
N PRO A 253 32.32 -14.38 -15.62
CA PRO A 253 33.30 -13.31 -15.83
C PRO A 253 33.36 -12.88 -17.30
N ALA A 254 33.58 -11.59 -17.57
CA ALA A 254 33.65 -11.04 -18.93
C ALA A 254 34.80 -11.62 -19.76
N HIS A 255 35.91 -12.00 -19.12
CA HIS A 255 37.11 -12.55 -19.76
C HIS A 255 37.10 -14.09 -19.83
N TYR A 256 36.02 -14.75 -19.39
CA TYR A 256 35.94 -16.21 -19.42
C TYR A 256 35.56 -16.69 -20.83
N PRO A 257 36.29 -17.65 -21.44
CA PRO A 257 36.03 -18.10 -22.80
C PRO A 257 34.58 -18.53 -23.01
N ALA A 258 33.96 -18.10 -24.11
CA ALA A 258 32.54 -18.35 -24.42
C ALA A 258 32.21 -19.85 -24.54
N HIS A 259 33.17 -20.65 -25.00
CA HIS A 259 33.04 -22.09 -25.25
C HIS A 259 33.07 -22.95 -23.98
N LEU A 260 33.57 -22.43 -22.85
CA LEU A 260 33.60 -23.18 -21.61
C LEU A 260 32.27 -23.03 -20.85
N PRO A 261 31.74 -24.11 -20.25
CA PRO A 261 30.53 -24.05 -19.46
C PRO A 261 30.76 -23.20 -18.20
N TRP A 262 29.73 -22.44 -17.83
CA TRP A 262 29.66 -21.70 -16.57
C TRP A 262 28.33 -22.05 -15.90
N PRO A 263 28.31 -22.44 -14.61
CA PRO A 263 27.08 -22.84 -13.95
C PRO A 263 26.09 -21.66 -13.86
N THR A 264 24.82 -21.95 -14.10
CA THR A 264 23.77 -20.94 -13.95
C THR A 264 23.48 -20.64 -12.48
N ALA A 265 22.81 -19.53 -12.19
CA ALA A 265 22.43 -19.16 -10.83
C ALA A 265 21.55 -20.24 -10.16
N THR A 266 20.75 -20.95 -10.94
CA THR A 266 19.93 -22.07 -10.48
C THR A 266 20.76 -23.31 -10.22
N ASP A 267 21.75 -23.61 -11.07
CA ASP A 267 22.64 -24.77 -10.85
C ASP A 267 23.45 -24.58 -9.56
N ILE A 268 23.91 -23.35 -9.28
CA ILE A 268 24.60 -23.02 -8.04
C ILE A 268 23.70 -23.29 -6.81
N ALA A 269 22.40 -22.99 -6.91
CA ALA A 269 21.43 -23.25 -5.84
C ALA A 269 21.11 -24.75 -5.69
N ASP A 270 20.93 -25.49 -6.78
CA ASP A 270 20.63 -26.92 -6.75
C ASP A 270 21.81 -27.74 -6.21
N ASN A 271 23.03 -27.30 -6.52
CA ASN A 271 24.27 -27.89 -5.98
C ASN A 271 24.37 -27.73 -4.46
N LEU A 272 23.74 -26.71 -3.87
CA LEU A 272 23.64 -26.55 -2.41
C LEU A 272 22.86 -27.71 -1.77
N ALA A 273 21.80 -28.18 -2.44
CA ALA A 273 21.06 -29.35 -1.99
C ALA A 273 21.89 -30.62 -2.15
N ALA A 274 22.63 -30.76 -3.25
CA ALA A 274 23.49 -31.92 -3.52
C ALA A 274 24.59 -32.07 -2.46
N ILE A 275 25.30 -30.99 -2.13
CA ILE A 275 26.36 -31.01 -1.10
C ILE A 275 25.78 -31.20 0.31
N SER A 276 24.60 -30.64 0.59
CA SER A 276 23.92 -30.83 1.87
C SER A 276 23.48 -32.29 2.08
N ARG A 277 23.01 -32.97 1.03
CA ARG A 277 22.66 -34.41 1.09
C ARG A 277 23.87 -35.29 1.37
N GLN A 278 25.05 -34.85 0.91
CA GLN A 278 26.33 -35.51 1.19
C GLN A 278 26.94 -35.15 2.57
N ARG A 279 26.19 -34.41 3.41
CA ARG A 279 26.62 -33.98 4.76
C ARG A 279 27.91 -33.17 4.77
N TRP A 280 28.11 -32.30 3.78
CA TRP A 280 29.22 -31.34 3.74
C TRP A 280 30.60 -32.02 3.87
N PRO A 281 31.05 -32.74 2.82
CA PRO A 281 32.37 -33.39 2.85
C PRO A 281 33.49 -32.38 3.11
N PRO A 282 34.60 -32.80 3.73
CA PRO A 282 35.71 -31.91 4.04
C PRO A 282 36.27 -31.28 2.76
N PHE A 283 36.48 -29.96 2.79
CA PHE A 283 37.02 -29.24 1.65
C PHE A 283 38.49 -29.61 1.43
N VAL A 284 38.79 -30.22 0.28
CA VAL A 284 40.15 -30.47 -0.18
C VAL A 284 40.49 -29.42 -1.23
N SER A 285 41.51 -28.60 -0.95
CA SER A 285 41.92 -27.54 -1.86
C SER A 285 42.48 -28.12 -3.17
N PRO A 286 41.87 -27.82 -4.33
CA PRO A 286 42.40 -28.23 -5.64
C PRO A 286 43.80 -27.64 -5.92
N ILE A 287 44.17 -26.57 -5.21
CA ILE A 287 45.48 -25.90 -5.34
C ILE A 287 46.57 -26.69 -4.61
N LEU A 288 46.26 -27.20 -3.42
CA LEU A 288 47.23 -27.90 -2.57
C LEU A 288 47.34 -29.39 -2.91
N PHE A 289 46.26 -29.99 -3.42
CA PHE A 289 46.17 -31.42 -3.71
C PHE A 289 45.62 -31.68 -5.13
N PRO A 290 46.42 -31.39 -6.19
CA PRO A 290 45.96 -31.48 -7.58
C PRO A 290 45.66 -32.91 -8.05
N THR A 291 46.21 -33.92 -7.37
CA THR A 291 46.06 -35.35 -7.71
C THR A 291 44.91 -36.03 -6.98
N HIS A 292 44.29 -35.36 -6.00
CA HIS A 292 43.20 -35.93 -5.22
C HIS A 292 41.84 -35.53 -5.82
N GLU A 293 40.84 -36.42 -5.76
CA GLU A 293 39.47 -36.04 -6.09
C GLU A 293 39.01 -34.96 -5.11
N THR A 294 38.78 -33.74 -5.63
CA THR A 294 38.48 -32.54 -4.82
C THR A 294 37.02 -32.13 -4.89
N LEU A 295 36.27 -32.58 -5.91
CA LEU A 295 34.83 -32.41 -5.99
C LEU A 295 34.15 -33.72 -6.42
N PRO A 296 33.04 -34.11 -5.78
CA PRO A 296 32.18 -35.20 -6.23
C PRO A 296 31.75 -34.98 -7.68
N THR A 297 31.59 -36.06 -8.44
CA THR A 297 31.10 -36.04 -9.84
C THR A 297 29.78 -35.29 -10.03
N SER A 298 28.89 -35.31 -9.04
CA SER A 298 27.63 -34.53 -9.03
C SER A 298 27.84 -33.01 -9.03
N LEU A 299 29.00 -32.52 -8.60
CA LEU A 299 29.36 -31.10 -8.51
C LEU A 299 30.38 -30.68 -9.59
N ALA A 300 30.58 -31.49 -10.63
CA ALA A 300 31.53 -31.21 -11.70
C ALA A 300 31.26 -29.86 -12.42
N SER A 301 30.00 -29.43 -12.47
CA SER A 301 29.59 -28.12 -13.00
C SER A 301 30.14 -26.92 -12.22
N MET A 302 30.54 -27.13 -10.95
CA MET A 302 31.13 -26.11 -10.09
C MET A 302 32.66 -26.05 -10.17
N SER A 303 33.31 -26.98 -10.87
CA SER A 303 34.77 -27.00 -11.05
C SER A 303 35.32 -25.66 -11.55
N ALA A 304 34.58 -24.96 -12.40
CA ALA A 304 34.93 -23.63 -12.89
C ALA A 304 35.03 -22.57 -11.77
N ILE A 305 34.18 -22.66 -10.73
CA ILE A 305 34.15 -21.74 -9.58
C ILE A 305 35.23 -22.10 -8.55
N SER A 306 35.47 -23.39 -8.33
CA SER A 306 36.47 -23.91 -7.38
C SER A 306 37.89 -23.96 -7.95
N SER A 307 38.06 -23.73 -9.27
CA SER A 307 39.36 -23.79 -9.95
C SER A 307 40.40 -22.77 -9.42
N PRO A 308 41.69 -23.13 -9.42
CA PRO A 308 42.79 -22.28 -8.96
C PRO A 308 42.86 -20.89 -9.60
N ALA A 309 42.52 -20.77 -10.89
CA ALA A 309 42.71 -19.55 -11.68
C ALA A 309 41.75 -18.40 -11.27
N GLN A 310 40.63 -18.69 -10.61
CA GLN A 310 39.69 -17.67 -10.14
C GLN A 310 39.93 -17.22 -8.70
N SER A 311 40.87 -17.87 -7.99
CA SER A 311 41.17 -17.56 -6.58
C SER A 311 41.79 -16.16 -6.38
N SER A 312 42.47 -15.61 -7.39
CA SER A 312 43.01 -14.26 -7.36
C SER A 312 41.92 -13.16 -7.43
N HIS A 313 40.83 -13.40 -8.16
CA HIS A 313 39.66 -12.50 -8.22
C HIS A 313 38.70 -12.69 -7.04
N GLN A 314 38.87 -13.76 -6.25
CA GLN A 314 38.08 -14.12 -5.07
C GLN A 314 38.16 -13.06 -3.95
N VAL A 315 39.14 -12.15 -4.00
CA VAL A 315 39.41 -11.09 -2.99
C VAL A 315 38.51 -9.85 -3.16
N SER A 316 37.74 -9.72 -4.24
CA SER A 316 36.84 -8.56 -4.45
C SER A 316 35.46 -8.70 -3.79
N GLY A 317 34.90 -9.91 -3.72
CA GLY A 317 33.67 -10.22 -2.98
C GLY A 317 33.69 -9.98 -1.46
N PRO A 318 34.77 -10.34 -0.72
CA PRO A 318 34.81 -10.18 0.74
C PRO A 318 34.82 -8.72 1.19
N LYS A 319 35.23 -7.76 0.36
CA LYS A 319 35.26 -6.34 0.75
C LYS A 319 33.86 -5.79 1.04
N ASN A 320 32.87 -6.16 0.24
CA ASN A 320 31.48 -5.73 0.45
C ASN A 320 30.84 -6.48 1.61
N ILE A 321 31.04 -7.79 1.68
CA ILE A 321 30.49 -8.63 2.75
C ILE A 321 31.05 -8.19 4.10
N LEU A 322 32.36 -8.02 4.21
CA LEU A 322 33.02 -7.55 5.44
C LEU A 322 32.54 -6.16 5.85
N ARG A 323 32.36 -5.23 4.89
CA ARG A 323 31.78 -3.90 5.19
C ARG A 323 30.35 -3.99 5.68
N MET A 324 29.51 -4.84 5.09
CA MET A 324 28.14 -5.05 5.54
C MET A 324 28.06 -5.71 6.92
N THR A 325 28.86 -6.74 7.16
CA THR A 325 28.95 -7.40 8.47
C THR A 325 29.45 -6.41 9.52
N LEU A 326 30.52 -5.66 9.22
CA LEU A 326 31.06 -4.64 10.13
C LEU A 326 30.06 -3.51 10.38
N PHE A 327 29.29 -3.10 9.36
CA PHE A 327 28.20 -2.15 9.52
C PHE A 327 27.10 -2.67 10.46
N ILE A 328 26.56 -3.87 10.20
CA ILE A 328 25.44 -4.42 10.98
C ILE A 328 25.89 -4.73 12.41
N SER A 329 26.98 -5.48 12.57
CA SER A 329 27.51 -5.85 13.89
C SER A 329 28.00 -4.62 14.66
N GLY A 330 28.64 -3.67 13.99
CA GLY A 330 29.07 -2.40 14.58
C GLY A 330 27.89 -1.54 15.03
N ALA A 331 26.85 -1.41 14.19
CA ALA A 331 25.65 -0.65 14.52
C ALA A 331 24.90 -1.24 15.71
N ILE A 332 24.67 -2.57 15.72
CA ILE A 332 23.99 -3.27 16.81
C ILE A 332 24.84 -3.21 18.07
N GLY A 333 26.12 -3.60 17.99
CA GLY A 333 27.04 -3.62 19.11
C GLY A 333 27.21 -2.25 19.76
N THR A 334 27.31 -1.18 18.97
CA THR A 334 27.40 0.20 19.48
C THR A 334 26.07 0.65 20.09
N SER A 335 24.94 0.29 19.49
CA SER A 335 23.61 0.66 20.03
C SER A 335 23.35 0.04 21.41
N TRP A 336 23.70 -1.23 21.62
CA TRP A 336 23.52 -1.90 22.90
C TRP A 336 24.66 -1.62 23.89
N GLY A 337 25.90 -1.59 23.41
CA GLY A 337 27.08 -1.32 24.26
C GLY A 337 27.10 0.10 24.81
N SER A 338 26.60 1.08 24.05
CA SER A 338 26.48 2.47 24.52
C SER A 338 25.51 2.61 25.68
N VAL A 339 24.47 1.79 25.76
CA VAL A 339 23.53 1.78 26.90
C VAL A 339 24.25 1.39 28.19
N CYS A 340 25.07 0.33 28.14
CA CYS A 340 25.90 -0.09 29.27
C CYS A 340 26.94 0.98 29.63
N LEU A 341 27.60 1.57 28.63
CA LEU A 341 28.58 2.63 28.80
C LEU A 341 27.97 3.87 29.49
N PHE A 342 26.79 4.32 29.04
CA PHE A 342 26.09 5.45 29.65
C PHE A 342 25.56 5.14 31.04
N GLN A 343 25.17 3.89 31.32
CA GLN A 343 24.79 3.48 32.67
C GLN A 343 25.98 3.48 33.64
N HIS A 344 27.19 3.17 33.15
CA HIS A 344 28.40 3.18 33.97
C HIS A 344 28.96 4.60 34.20
N PHE A 345 29.02 5.43 33.15
CA PHE A 345 29.65 6.75 33.21
C PHE A 345 28.73 7.91 33.64
N LEU A 346 27.42 7.85 33.38
CA LEU A 346 26.50 8.97 33.67
C LEU A 346 25.60 8.67 34.89
N PRO A 347 25.53 9.58 35.88
CA PRO A 347 24.71 9.41 37.08
C PRO A 347 23.22 9.32 36.73
N ARG A 348 22.42 8.61 37.54
CA ARG A 348 21.02 8.23 37.24
C ARG A 348 20.07 9.42 36.96
N THR A 349 20.46 10.63 37.34
CA THR A 349 19.70 11.89 37.14
C THR A 349 19.95 12.54 35.79
N LEU A 350 21.07 12.28 35.11
CA LEU A 350 21.38 12.88 33.81
C LEU A 350 20.79 12.05 32.66
N LEU A 351 19.80 12.59 31.96
CA LEU A 351 19.26 12.07 30.70
C LEU A 351 18.79 10.60 30.69
N PRO A 352 18.02 10.12 31.68
CA PRO A 352 17.64 8.70 31.79
C PRO A 352 16.88 8.16 30.57
N THR A 353 16.10 9.00 29.89
CA THR A 353 15.32 8.62 28.69
C THR A 353 16.05 8.91 27.38
N GLN A 354 16.98 9.86 27.33
CA GLN A 354 17.65 10.27 26.09
C GLN A 354 18.86 9.40 25.73
N ARG A 355 19.39 8.60 26.66
CA ARG A 355 20.51 7.66 26.43
C ARG A 355 20.23 6.67 25.31
N TRP A 356 19.00 6.18 25.21
CA TRP A 356 18.58 5.25 24.15
C TRP A 356 18.59 5.89 22.75
N PHE A 357 18.24 7.18 22.67
CA PHE A 357 18.32 7.94 21.42
C PHE A 357 19.77 8.18 21.02
N PHE A 358 20.63 8.52 21.98
CA PHE A 358 22.05 8.76 21.72
C PHE A 358 22.78 7.47 21.30
N GLY A 359 22.46 6.34 21.94
CA GLY A 359 22.97 5.03 21.56
C GLY A 359 22.55 4.62 20.15
N GLY A 360 21.29 4.85 19.78
CA GLY A 360 20.80 4.65 18.42
C GLY A 360 21.46 5.57 17.39
N PHE A 361 21.74 6.84 17.76
CA PHE A 361 22.47 7.77 16.89
C PHE A 361 23.90 7.31 16.62
N LEU A 362 24.63 6.89 17.66
CA LEU A 362 25.98 6.34 17.53
C LEU A 362 26.00 5.05 16.70
N GLY A 363 25.01 4.17 16.89
CA GLY A 363 24.82 2.99 16.04
C GLY A 363 24.56 3.35 14.58
N GLY A 364 23.80 4.41 14.32
CA GLY A 364 23.51 4.92 12.99
C GLY A 364 24.72 5.47 12.22
N LEU A 365 25.76 5.95 12.92
CA LEU A 365 26.99 6.47 12.29
C LEU A 365 27.74 5.39 11.51
N TRP A 366 27.58 4.11 11.86
CA TRP A 366 28.14 3.00 11.10
C TRP A 366 27.61 2.96 9.66
N GLY A 367 26.46 3.57 9.37
CA GLY A 367 25.90 3.67 8.02
C GLY A 367 26.83 4.38 7.03
N PHE A 368 27.80 5.18 7.50
CA PHE A 368 28.81 5.80 6.65
C PHE A 368 29.75 4.79 5.97
N LEU A 369 29.88 3.58 6.51
CA LEU A 369 30.75 2.54 5.96
C LEU A 369 30.24 2.00 4.61
N GLU A 370 28.93 2.12 4.35
CA GLU A 370 28.24 1.58 3.16
C GLU A 370 27.71 2.70 2.22
N ARG A 371 28.42 3.84 2.12
CA ARG A 371 27.97 5.00 1.32
C ARG A 371 27.68 4.71 -0.16
N LYS A 372 28.37 3.75 -0.79
CA LYS A 372 28.34 3.57 -2.26
C LYS A 372 27.28 2.59 -2.78
N LYS A 373 26.92 1.55 -2.02
CA LYS A 373 25.93 0.53 -2.43
C LYS A 373 24.76 0.35 -1.43
N GLY A 374 24.81 0.99 -0.27
CA GLY A 374 23.85 0.79 0.83
C GLY A 374 22.62 1.70 0.81
N ARG A 375 22.40 2.53 -0.23
CA ARG A 375 21.31 3.53 -0.26
C ARG A 375 19.93 2.92 0.04
N ALA A 376 19.62 1.75 -0.51
CA ALA A 376 18.34 1.07 -0.27
C ALA A 376 18.19 0.65 1.20
N ASN A 377 19.22 0.05 1.78
CA ASN A 377 19.24 -0.36 3.18
C ASN A 377 19.16 0.85 4.11
N PHE A 378 19.90 1.93 3.81
CA PHE A 378 19.85 3.17 4.57
C PHE A 378 18.46 3.82 4.53
N LEU A 379 17.84 3.92 3.34
CA LEU A 379 16.48 4.45 3.20
C LEU A 379 15.46 3.60 3.95
N TYR A 380 15.61 2.27 3.93
CA TYR A 380 14.76 1.36 4.69
C TYR A 380 14.91 1.57 6.20
N THR A 381 16.15 1.58 6.71
CA THR A 381 16.42 1.81 8.13
C THR A 381 15.94 3.20 8.57
N ALA A 382 16.20 4.24 7.78
CA ALA A 382 15.72 5.60 8.06
C ALA A 382 14.19 5.66 8.11
N ARG A 383 13.50 5.00 7.16
CA ARG A 383 12.03 4.89 7.18
C ARG A 383 11.54 4.22 8.47
N MET A 384 12.15 3.11 8.87
CA MET A 384 11.78 2.40 10.10
C MET A 384 12.06 3.22 11.35
N SER A 385 13.16 3.98 11.39
CA SER A 385 13.48 4.90 12.47
C SER A 385 12.48 6.04 12.59
N ILE A 386 12.06 6.64 11.46
CA ILE A 386 11.05 7.72 11.43
C ILE A 386 9.69 7.19 11.93
N ASP A 387 9.26 6.02 11.45
CA ASP A 387 8.01 5.39 11.89
C ASP A 387 8.02 5.08 13.39
N SER A 388 9.13 4.53 13.89
CA SER A 388 9.32 4.25 15.32
C SER A 388 9.30 5.53 16.16
N LEU A 389 10.01 6.58 15.72
CA LEU A 389 10.02 7.88 16.39
C LEU A 389 8.61 8.47 16.46
N TRP A 390 7.87 8.45 15.34
CA TRP A 390 6.50 8.93 15.28
C TRP A 390 5.61 8.20 16.29
N LYS A 391 5.61 6.86 16.28
CA LYS A 391 4.82 6.04 17.20
C LYS A 391 5.16 6.31 18.67
N VAL A 392 6.44 6.42 19.00
CA VAL A 392 6.90 6.74 20.37
C VAL A 392 6.44 8.13 20.79
N GLY A 393 6.58 9.14 19.93
CA GLY A 393 6.14 10.49 20.27
C GLY A 393 4.61 10.62 20.39
N VAL A 394 3.81 9.83 19.66
CA VAL A 394 2.35 9.77 19.88
C VAL A 394 2.07 9.18 21.26
N LYS A 395 2.73 8.08 21.63
CA LYS A 395 2.55 7.42 22.94
C LYS A 395 3.01 8.28 24.11
N LYS A 396 4.06 9.08 23.92
CA LYS A 396 4.62 10.01 24.92
C LYS A 396 3.93 11.38 24.92
N GLY A 397 2.98 11.63 24.02
CA GLY A 397 2.24 12.89 23.93
C GLY A 397 3.03 14.04 23.33
N TRP A 398 4.16 13.80 22.66
CA TRP A 398 4.95 14.83 21.96
C TRP A 398 4.20 15.41 20.76
N TRP A 399 3.38 14.59 20.10
CA TRP A 399 2.53 15.00 18.99
C TRP A 399 1.19 14.27 19.03
N ARG A 400 0.15 14.95 18.54
CA ARG A 400 -1.20 14.38 18.48
C ARG A 400 -1.29 13.42 17.29
N GLY A 401 -1.69 12.18 17.55
CA GLY A 401 -1.93 11.20 16.51
C GLY A 401 -3.04 11.65 15.56
N ILE A 402 -2.79 11.58 14.26
CA ILE A 402 -3.77 11.90 13.22
C ILE A 402 -4.61 10.64 12.97
N LYS A 403 -5.93 10.73 13.18
CA LYS A 403 -6.84 9.63 12.86
C LYS A 403 -6.77 9.33 11.36
N ASN A 404 -6.49 8.07 11.01
CA ASN A 404 -6.29 7.61 9.63
C ASN A 404 -5.10 8.29 8.91
N GLY A 405 -4.07 8.70 9.65
CA GLY A 405 -2.85 9.29 9.07
C GLY A 405 -2.19 8.41 8.01
N ASP A 406 -2.26 7.08 8.18
CA ASP A 406 -1.73 6.11 7.21
C ASP A 406 -2.39 6.24 5.84
N VAL A 407 -3.69 6.57 5.79
CA VAL A 407 -4.43 6.79 4.54
C VAL A 407 -3.97 8.07 3.88
N LEU A 408 -3.78 9.15 4.65
CA LEU A 408 -3.25 10.42 4.15
C LEU A 408 -1.83 10.24 3.59
N LEU A 409 -0.96 9.54 4.32
CA LEU A 409 0.40 9.25 3.91
C LEU A 409 0.44 8.39 2.66
N PHE A 410 -0.47 7.41 2.55
CA PHE A 410 -0.64 6.60 1.35
C PHE A 410 -1.10 7.45 0.16
N VAL A 411 -2.12 8.29 0.32
CA VAL A 411 -2.63 9.19 -0.74
C VAL A 411 -1.55 10.17 -1.19
N LEU A 412 -0.82 10.77 -0.25
CA LEU A 412 0.28 11.68 -0.55
C LEU A 412 1.41 10.96 -1.30
N SER A 413 1.79 9.76 -0.85
CA SER A 413 2.80 8.94 -1.50
C SER A 413 2.39 8.60 -2.93
N LEU A 414 1.13 8.18 -3.13
CA LEU A 414 0.58 7.85 -4.44
C LEU A 414 0.53 9.08 -5.36
N ALA A 415 0.10 10.23 -4.84
CA ALA A 415 0.09 11.50 -5.58
C ALA A 415 1.52 11.90 -5.99
N THR A 416 2.49 11.76 -5.10
CA THR A 416 3.90 12.07 -5.36
C THR A 416 4.49 11.17 -6.44
N VAL A 417 4.27 9.84 -6.34
CA VAL A 417 4.68 8.87 -7.37
C VAL A 417 4.02 9.18 -8.71
N ASN A 418 2.74 9.53 -8.70
CA ASN A 418 2.01 9.88 -9.91
C ASN A 418 2.53 11.16 -10.56
N ALA A 419 2.88 12.19 -9.79
CA ALA A 419 3.47 13.43 -10.29
C ALA A 419 4.89 13.19 -10.84
N LEU A 420 5.71 12.40 -10.14
CA LEU A 420 7.04 12.01 -10.62
C LEU A 420 6.97 11.20 -11.91
N TYR A 421 5.99 10.31 -12.06
CA TYR A 421 5.79 9.55 -13.28
C TYR A 421 5.36 10.44 -14.47
N GLU A 422 4.62 11.53 -14.23
CA GLU A 422 4.27 12.50 -15.27
C GLU A 422 5.45 13.36 -15.71
N ILE A 423 6.25 13.85 -14.75
CA ILE A 423 7.39 14.73 -15.04
C ILE A 423 8.58 13.94 -15.62
N SER A 424 8.87 12.78 -15.04
CA SER A 424 10.05 11.98 -15.36
C SER A 424 9.74 10.47 -15.22
N PRO A 425 9.13 9.83 -16.23
CA PRO A 425 8.77 8.41 -16.15
C PRO A 425 9.99 7.50 -15.91
N GLN A 426 11.21 7.95 -16.25
CA GLN A 426 12.46 7.26 -15.99
C GLN A 426 12.83 7.14 -14.50
N SER A 427 12.27 7.96 -13.61
CA SER A 427 12.59 7.92 -12.17
C SER A 427 12.06 6.68 -11.46
N VAL A 428 11.13 5.96 -12.08
CA VAL A 428 10.62 4.67 -11.58
C VAL A 428 11.49 3.55 -12.17
N ASN A 429 12.39 3.00 -11.34
CA ASN A 429 13.41 2.01 -11.76
C ASN A 429 12.86 0.67 -12.29
N SER A 430 11.59 0.34 -12.05
CA SER A 430 11.00 -0.92 -12.49
C SER A 430 10.08 -0.70 -13.69
N GLY A 431 10.44 -1.29 -14.84
CA GLY A 431 9.59 -1.28 -16.04
C GLY A 431 8.21 -1.90 -15.79
N VAL A 432 8.11 -2.90 -14.91
CA VAL A 432 6.82 -3.48 -14.49
C VAL A 432 6.02 -2.49 -13.65
N ALA A 433 6.67 -1.74 -12.76
CA ALA A 433 6.00 -0.69 -11.99
C ALA A 433 5.54 0.47 -12.88
N ARG A 434 6.33 0.85 -13.90
CA ARG A 434 5.96 1.87 -14.89
C ARG A 434 4.75 1.44 -15.72
N LYS A 435 4.73 0.20 -16.20
CA LYS A 435 3.60 -0.36 -16.95
C LYS A 435 2.36 -0.50 -16.07
N GLY A 436 2.53 -0.94 -14.82
CA GLY A 436 1.43 -1.02 -13.84
C GLY A 436 0.81 0.34 -13.53
N LEU A 437 1.62 1.38 -13.34
CA LEU A 437 1.15 2.76 -13.18
C LEU A 437 0.42 3.28 -14.44
N GLY A 438 0.92 2.92 -15.63
CA GLY A 438 0.25 3.22 -16.91
C GLY A 438 -1.14 2.56 -17.02
N VAL A 439 -1.26 1.28 -16.65
CA VAL A 439 -2.55 0.57 -16.61
C VAL A 439 -3.51 1.20 -15.61
N LEU A 440 -3.04 1.53 -14.40
CA LEU A 440 -3.87 2.19 -13.38
C LEU A 440 -4.38 3.57 -13.84
N ARG A 441 -3.67 4.23 -14.76
CA ARG A 441 -4.09 5.48 -15.41
C ARG A 441 -4.97 5.27 -16.65
N GLY A 442 -5.12 4.04 -17.11
CA GLY A 442 -5.86 3.69 -18.33
C GLY A 442 -5.06 3.91 -19.62
N GLU A 443 -3.74 4.01 -19.54
CA GLU A 443 -2.82 4.16 -20.68
C GLU A 443 -2.37 2.81 -21.28
N GLY A 444 -2.83 1.69 -20.69
CA GLY A 444 -2.48 0.34 -21.12
C GLY A 444 -1.10 -0.13 -20.62
N TRP A 445 -0.68 -1.32 -21.06
CA TRP A 445 0.58 -1.95 -20.65
C TRP A 445 1.79 -1.41 -21.43
N VAL A 446 1.97 -0.10 -21.44
CA VAL A 446 3.01 0.60 -22.20
C VAL A 446 4.00 1.27 -21.25
N ASP A 447 5.30 1.16 -21.55
CA ASP A 447 6.34 1.81 -20.75
C ASP A 447 6.67 3.19 -21.35
N ARG A 448 6.16 4.25 -20.71
CA ARG A 448 6.40 5.64 -21.13
C ARG A 448 7.87 6.02 -21.16
N ALA A 449 8.72 5.38 -20.36
CA ALA A 449 10.13 5.72 -20.32
C ALA A 449 10.91 5.25 -21.55
N THR A 450 10.34 4.35 -22.36
CA THR A 450 10.95 3.82 -23.60
C THR A 450 10.31 4.41 -24.87
N VAL A 451 9.29 5.26 -24.72
CA VAL A 451 8.61 5.92 -25.83
C VAL A 451 9.29 7.29 -26.04
N PRO A 452 9.83 7.59 -27.23
CA PRO A 452 10.39 8.92 -27.51
C PRO A 452 9.31 10.01 -27.34
N PRO A 453 9.69 11.22 -26.88
CA PRO A 453 8.76 12.34 -26.71
C PRO A 453 7.97 12.60 -27.99
N GLU A 454 6.69 12.99 -27.88
CA GLU A 454 5.85 13.26 -29.06
C GLU A 454 6.45 14.34 -29.99
N ASP A 455 7.26 15.26 -29.43
CA ASP A 455 7.97 16.31 -30.17
C ASP A 455 9.02 15.76 -31.17
N GLU A 456 9.61 14.58 -30.92
CA GLU A 456 10.56 13.95 -31.84
C GLU A 456 9.87 13.16 -32.96
N ARG A 457 8.62 12.70 -32.74
CA ARG A 457 7.84 11.99 -33.77
C ARG A 457 7.27 12.92 -34.83
N GLN A 458 6.94 14.17 -34.46
CA GLN A 458 6.48 15.18 -35.42
C GLN A 458 7.61 15.79 -36.25
N ALA A 459 8.88 15.58 -35.88
CA ALA A 459 10.03 16.03 -36.66
C ALA A 459 10.55 14.95 -37.64
N SER A 460 10.04 13.71 -37.53
CA SER A 460 10.45 12.56 -38.35
C SER A 460 9.42 12.14 -39.40
N ASP A 461 8.24 12.77 -39.39
CA ASP A 461 7.21 12.69 -40.44
C ASP A 461 7.20 14.03 -41.21
#